data_AF-A0A829Q4M8-F1
#
_entry.id   AF-A0A829Q4M8-F1
#
_cell.length_a   1.000
_cell.length_b   1.000
_cell.length_c   1.000
_cell.angle_alpha   90.00
_cell.angle_beta   90.00
_cell.angle_gamma   90.00
#
_symmetry.space_group_name_H-M   'P 1'
#
loop_
_entity.id
_entity.type
_entity.pdbx_description
1 polymer ?
#
loop_
_entity_poly.entity_id
_entity_poly.type
_entity_poly.pdbx_seq_one_letter_code
_entity_poly.pdbx_strand_id
1 'polypeptide(L)'
;MAATLVVATHAAYSTGNYVVDGVSPWKAYLHLLQSRLEIGVPIFFVLSGFLLFLPWVRAAADNTASPSVKRYAWHRFRRIMPAYWILVAIAYIWYHIRDQYPNPGHTWLGLFRNLTLTQIYTSNYGYRYIHQGMTQIWSLAVEAAFYVALPFLAWLLVKKLCGGQWRPARLLVGLGGLALVTPLWMSLVYTIGAFPDGAKLWLPAYLSWFVGGMILSVLAVMGVRCYALVTVPLAVICYLIVSTRIAGDPTTSPWALPQALTKSIFYVVIATLLVAPPHWVTTVGMSGFYRRGPWCGWVRFPTSCFSST
;
A
#
# COMPACT_ATOMS: atom_id res chain seq x y z
N MET A 1 -12.03 7.32 1.33
CA MET A 1 -11.85 6.89 2.74
C MET A 1 -10.38 6.76 3.15
N ALA A 2 -9.53 5.98 2.46
CA ALA A 2 -8.12 5.90 2.85
C ALA A 2 -7.35 7.23 2.65
N ALA A 3 -7.58 7.94 1.54
CA ALA A 3 -6.96 9.26 1.31
C ALA A 3 -7.40 10.32 2.35
N THR A 4 -8.65 10.27 2.80
CA THR A 4 -9.17 11.19 3.82
C THR A 4 -8.55 10.91 5.20
N LEU A 5 -8.25 9.64 5.52
CA LEU A 5 -7.51 9.29 6.74
C LEU A 5 -6.09 9.84 6.73
N VAL A 6 -5.39 9.76 5.58
CA VAL A 6 -4.07 10.37 5.41
C VAL A 6 -4.15 11.89 5.63
N VAL A 7 -5.10 12.58 4.99
CA VAL A 7 -5.29 14.03 5.19
C VAL A 7 -5.61 14.38 6.65
N ALA A 8 -6.47 13.59 7.32
CA ALA A 8 -6.82 13.81 8.72
C ALA A 8 -5.61 13.61 9.66
N THR A 9 -4.72 12.66 9.35
CA THR A 9 -3.46 12.47 10.08
C THR A 9 -2.57 13.71 9.97
N HIS A 10 -2.52 14.33 8.78
CA HIS A 10 -1.74 15.55 8.55
C HIS A 10 -2.29 16.74 9.29
N ALA A 11 -3.62 16.88 9.31
CA ALA A 11 -4.27 17.87 10.13
C ALA A 11 -3.88 17.68 11.61
N ALA A 12 -3.92 16.44 12.12
CA ALA A 12 -3.54 16.13 13.51
C ALA A 12 -2.08 16.47 13.84
N TYR A 13 -1.14 16.14 12.94
CA TYR A 13 0.27 16.53 13.08
C TYR A 13 0.47 18.05 13.02
N SER A 14 -0.28 18.74 12.15
CA SER A 14 -0.15 20.18 11.97
C SER A 14 -0.79 20.98 13.12
N THR A 15 -1.80 20.42 13.80
CA THR A 15 -2.49 21.08 14.93
C THR A 15 -1.88 20.77 16.29
N GLY A 16 -0.82 19.95 16.37
CA GLY A 16 -0.18 19.60 17.65
C GLY A 16 -0.86 18.47 18.43
N ASN A 17 -1.89 17.83 17.87
CA ASN A 17 -2.66 16.74 18.51
C ASN A 17 -1.92 15.39 18.52
N TYR A 18 -0.59 15.41 18.53
CA TYR A 18 0.29 14.24 18.68
C TYR A 18 1.13 14.34 19.96
N VAL A 19 1.12 15.48 20.66
CA VAL A 19 1.84 15.69 21.92
C VAL A 19 1.08 15.00 23.05
N VAL A 20 1.75 14.06 23.72
CA VAL A 20 1.13 13.19 24.75
C VAL A 20 1.58 13.55 26.16
N ASP A 21 2.59 14.42 26.29
CA ASP A 21 3.18 14.86 27.55
C ASP A 21 2.44 16.07 28.13
N GLY A 22 2.21 16.07 29.44
CA GLY A 22 1.56 17.18 30.16
C GLY A 22 0.04 17.28 30.00
N VAL A 23 -0.60 16.34 29.30
CA VAL A 23 -2.07 16.29 29.09
C VAL A 23 -2.72 15.14 29.87
N SER A 24 -4.03 15.24 30.15
CA SER A 24 -4.76 14.20 30.88
C SER A 24 -4.72 12.84 30.14
N PRO A 25 -4.77 11.69 30.84
CA PRO A 25 -4.70 10.37 30.21
C PRO A 25 -5.72 10.15 29.09
N TRP A 26 -6.92 10.69 29.25
CA TRP A 26 -7.97 10.66 28.21
C TRP A 26 -7.61 11.47 26.97
N LYS A 27 -7.10 12.71 27.14
CA LYS A 27 -6.66 13.55 26.01
C LYS A 27 -5.44 12.95 25.29
N ALA A 28 -4.49 12.40 26.05
CA ALA A 28 -3.35 11.65 25.53
C ALA A 28 -3.81 10.49 24.63
N TYR A 29 -4.82 9.72 25.06
CA TYR A 29 -5.38 8.64 24.26
C TYR A 29 -6.08 9.14 22.99
N LEU A 30 -6.82 10.25 23.05
CA LEU A 30 -7.44 10.88 21.87
C LEU A 30 -6.39 11.38 20.85
N HIS A 31 -5.29 11.97 21.33
CA HIS A 31 -4.16 12.37 20.47
C HIS A 31 -3.53 11.16 19.77
N LEU A 32 -3.35 10.06 20.50
CA LEU A 32 -2.88 8.81 19.92
C LEU A 32 -3.86 8.25 18.87
N LEU A 33 -5.16 8.22 19.15
CA LEU A 33 -6.16 7.82 18.14
C LEU A 33 -6.06 8.67 16.86
N GLN A 34 -5.99 10.00 16.99
CA GLN A 34 -5.95 10.90 15.85
C GLN A 34 -4.66 10.78 15.04
N SER A 35 -3.51 10.62 15.70
CA SER A 35 -2.22 10.43 15.04
C SER A 35 -2.07 9.06 14.37
N ARG A 36 -2.80 8.05 14.87
CA ARG A 36 -2.83 6.68 14.29
C ARG A 36 -3.71 6.54 13.06
N LEU A 37 -4.34 7.63 12.58
CA LEU A 37 -5.02 7.67 11.29
C LEU A 37 -4.07 7.40 10.10
N GLU A 38 -2.75 7.41 10.35
CA GLU A 38 -1.72 6.92 9.41
C GLU A 38 -1.95 5.48 8.93
N ILE A 39 -2.82 4.71 9.62
CA ILE A 39 -3.35 3.40 9.19
C ILE A 39 -3.90 3.41 7.75
N GLY A 40 -4.29 4.59 7.23
CA GLY A 40 -4.66 4.75 5.83
C GLY A 40 -3.59 4.24 4.85
N VAL A 41 -2.30 4.39 5.18
CA VAL A 41 -1.18 3.93 4.33
C VAL A 41 -1.11 2.39 4.25
N PRO A 42 -1.10 1.64 5.36
CA PRO A 42 -1.26 0.18 5.33
C PRO A 42 -2.47 -0.31 4.54
N ILE A 43 -3.63 0.34 4.69
CA ILE A 43 -4.84 -0.01 3.93
C ILE A 43 -4.61 0.15 2.43
N PHE A 44 -3.98 1.25 2.00
CA PHE A 44 -3.60 1.44 0.60
C PHE A 44 -2.65 0.33 0.11
N PHE A 45 -1.62 -0.03 0.88
CA PHE A 45 -0.69 -1.08 0.45
C PHE A 45 -1.34 -2.46 0.38
N VAL A 46 -2.21 -2.83 1.33
CA VAL A 46 -3.00 -4.07 1.25
C VAL A 46 -3.92 -4.05 0.04
N LEU A 47 -4.64 -2.94 -0.21
CA LEU A 47 -5.49 -2.81 -1.39
C LEU A 47 -4.69 -2.91 -2.69
N SER A 48 -3.55 -2.24 -2.77
CA SER A 48 -2.65 -2.33 -3.91
C SER A 48 -2.16 -3.75 -4.10
N GLY A 49 -1.67 -4.43 -3.07
CA GLY A 49 -1.26 -5.84 -3.14
C GLY A 49 -2.37 -6.76 -3.64
N PHE A 50 -3.60 -6.58 -3.13
CA PHE A 50 -4.77 -7.34 -3.58
C PHE A 50 -5.08 -7.11 -5.05
N LEU A 51 -5.31 -5.86 -5.46
CA LEU A 51 -5.74 -5.52 -6.82
C LEU A 51 -4.67 -5.83 -7.87
N LEU A 52 -3.40 -5.69 -7.50
CA LEU A 52 -2.27 -5.88 -8.40
C LEU A 52 -1.93 -7.34 -8.62
N PHE A 53 -2.02 -8.15 -7.56
CA PHE A 53 -1.66 -9.56 -7.63
C PHE A 53 -2.80 -10.44 -8.15
N LEU A 54 -4.06 -10.03 -7.94
CA LEU A 54 -5.25 -10.78 -8.34
C LEU A 54 -5.25 -11.23 -9.82
N PRO A 55 -4.88 -10.41 -10.83
CA PRO A 55 -4.82 -10.87 -12.22
C PRO A 55 -3.80 -12.00 -12.46
N TRP A 56 -2.68 -12.00 -11.72
CA TRP A 56 -1.66 -13.05 -11.82
C TRP A 56 -2.14 -14.36 -11.18
N VAL A 57 -2.81 -14.25 -10.03
CA VAL A 57 -3.41 -15.38 -9.32
C VAL A 57 -4.52 -16.02 -10.16
N ARG A 58 -5.42 -15.21 -10.74
CA ARG A 58 -6.47 -15.68 -11.66
C ARG A 58 -5.89 -16.36 -12.89
N ALA A 59 -4.88 -15.76 -13.52
CA ALA A 59 -4.23 -16.39 -14.68
C ALA A 59 -3.63 -17.77 -14.34
N ALA A 60 -3.06 -17.92 -13.13
CA ALA A 60 -2.55 -19.20 -12.66
C ALA A 60 -3.67 -20.22 -12.38
N ALA A 61 -4.78 -19.78 -11.78
CA ALA A 61 -5.94 -20.63 -11.48
C ALA A 61 -6.68 -21.10 -12.74
N ASP A 62 -6.89 -20.19 -13.70
CA ASP A 62 -7.59 -20.44 -14.96
C ASP A 62 -6.67 -21.08 -16.03
N ASN A 63 -5.39 -21.29 -15.69
CA ASN A 63 -4.36 -21.79 -16.61
C ASN A 63 -4.24 -20.98 -17.92
N THR A 64 -4.32 -19.65 -17.80
CA THR A 64 -4.24 -18.72 -18.93
C THR A 64 -2.89 -17.97 -18.97
N ALA A 65 -2.64 -17.28 -20.07
CA ALA A 65 -1.43 -16.48 -20.23
C ALA A 65 -1.35 -15.38 -19.15
N SER A 66 -0.18 -15.24 -18.53
CA SER A 66 0.02 -14.24 -17.49
C SER A 66 -0.01 -12.79 -18.06
N PRO A 67 -0.42 -11.79 -17.26
CA PRO A 67 -0.49 -10.40 -17.70
C PRO A 67 0.82 -9.87 -18.34
N SER A 68 0.70 -9.07 -19.40
CA SER A 68 1.86 -8.42 -20.02
C SER A 68 2.45 -7.33 -19.11
N VAL A 69 3.72 -7.48 -18.73
CA VAL A 69 4.46 -6.52 -17.87
C VAL A 69 4.54 -5.14 -18.52
N LYS A 70 4.78 -5.06 -19.84
CA LYS A 70 4.84 -3.80 -20.58
C LYS A 70 3.52 -3.04 -20.51
N ARG A 71 2.40 -3.73 -20.77
CA ARG A 71 1.06 -3.13 -20.72
C ARG A 71 0.72 -2.68 -19.30
N TYR A 72 1.03 -3.53 -18.31
CA TYR A 72 0.86 -3.23 -16.89
C TYR A 72 1.62 -1.94 -16.49
N ALA A 73 2.92 -1.87 -16.78
CA ALA A 73 3.76 -0.73 -16.42
C ALA A 73 3.27 0.57 -17.09
N TRP A 74 2.92 0.51 -18.38
CA TRP A 74 2.44 1.67 -19.12
C TRP A 74 1.12 2.23 -18.58
N HIS A 75 0.16 1.35 -18.26
CA HIS A 75 -1.13 1.76 -17.70
C HIS A 75 -0.95 2.42 -16.32
N ARG A 76 -0.04 1.91 -15.50
CA ARG A 76 0.25 2.47 -14.16
C ARG A 76 0.95 3.82 -14.26
N PHE A 77 1.95 3.92 -15.14
CA PHE A 77 2.68 5.16 -15.38
C PHE A 77 1.75 6.29 -15.83
N ARG A 78 0.93 6.07 -16.86
CA ARG A 78 -0.01 7.08 -17.38
C ARG A 78 -1.09 7.50 -16.40
N ARG A 79 -1.47 6.61 -15.47
CA ARG A 79 -2.50 6.90 -14.47
C ARG A 79 -1.97 7.78 -13.34
N ILE A 80 -0.70 7.63 -12.96
CA ILE A 80 -0.17 8.17 -11.69
C ILE A 80 0.80 9.32 -11.94
N MET A 81 1.74 9.19 -12.88
CA MET A 81 2.81 10.18 -13.06
C MET A 81 2.32 11.58 -13.46
N PRO A 82 1.35 11.75 -14.37
CA PRO A 82 0.94 13.10 -14.78
C PRO A 82 0.37 13.93 -13.61
N ALA A 83 -0.55 13.36 -12.85
CA ALA A 83 -1.13 14.02 -11.69
C ALA A 83 -0.07 14.27 -10.59
N TYR A 84 0.86 13.32 -10.42
CA TYR A 84 1.96 13.46 -9.48
C TYR A 84 2.90 14.62 -9.84
N TRP A 85 3.31 14.73 -11.11
CA TRP A 85 4.18 15.82 -11.55
C TRP A 85 3.52 17.19 -11.42
N ILE A 86 2.21 17.29 -11.68
CA ILE A 86 1.46 18.53 -11.44
C ILE A 86 1.49 18.89 -9.96
N LEU A 87 1.24 17.92 -9.06
CA LEU A 87 1.31 18.14 -7.62
C LEU A 87 2.70 18.62 -7.17
N VAL A 88 3.76 17.97 -7.65
CA VAL A 88 5.15 18.37 -7.35
C VAL A 88 5.41 19.78 -7.86
N ALA A 89 5.03 20.10 -9.10
CA ALA A 89 5.21 21.43 -9.67
C ALA A 89 4.50 22.51 -8.84
N ILE A 90 3.23 22.29 -8.48
CA ILE A 90 2.46 23.21 -7.64
C ILE A 90 3.13 23.40 -6.26
N ALA A 91 3.56 22.30 -5.63
CA ALA A 91 4.22 22.36 -4.32
C ALA A 91 5.51 23.18 -4.38
N TYR A 92 6.37 22.95 -5.39
CA TYR A 92 7.61 23.70 -5.54
C TYR A 92 7.38 25.17 -5.89
N ILE A 93 6.42 25.49 -6.76
CA ILE A 93 6.05 26.87 -7.09
C ILE A 93 5.55 27.61 -5.85
N TRP A 94 4.63 26.99 -5.10
CA TRP A 94 4.05 27.59 -3.90
C TRP A 94 5.11 27.88 -2.83
N TYR A 95 6.03 26.95 -2.62
CA TYR A 95 7.11 27.09 -1.63
C TYR A 95 8.27 27.97 -2.12
N HIS A 96 8.31 28.33 -3.40
CA HIS A 96 9.22 29.36 -3.92
C HIS A 96 8.67 30.78 -3.67
N ILE A 97 7.34 30.94 -3.63
CA ILE A 97 6.68 32.24 -3.44
C ILE A 97 6.53 32.59 -1.94
N ARG A 98 6.42 31.60 -1.06
CA ARG A 98 6.21 31.80 0.38
C ARG A 98 7.54 31.83 1.14
N ASP A 99 7.79 32.86 1.95
CA ASP A 99 8.95 32.93 2.85
C ASP A 99 9.02 31.73 3.80
N GLN A 100 10.02 30.87 3.59
CA GLN A 100 10.30 29.68 4.41
C GLN A 100 11.71 29.71 4.96
N TYR A 101 11.92 29.02 6.07
CA TYR A 101 13.27 28.66 6.51
C TYR A 101 14.01 27.88 5.40
N PRO A 102 15.31 28.14 5.19
CA PRO A 102 16.11 27.44 4.18
C PRO A 102 16.05 25.92 4.37
N ASN A 103 15.53 25.22 3.35
CA ASN A 103 15.41 23.77 3.35
C ASN A 103 16.08 23.19 2.08
N PRO A 104 17.12 22.34 2.20
CA PRO A 104 17.76 21.67 1.07
C PRO A 104 16.82 20.83 0.20
N GLY A 105 15.67 20.40 0.73
CA GLY A 105 14.59 19.76 -0.02
C GLY A 105 13.93 20.66 -1.07
N HIS A 106 14.07 21.98 -0.98
CA HIS A 106 13.51 22.96 -1.94
C HIS A 106 14.47 23.26 -3.11
N THR A 107 15.67 22.66 -3.13
CA THR A 107 16.67 22.85 -4.19
C THR A 107 16.26 22.15 -5.49
N TRP A 108 16.93 22.50 -6.60
CA TRP A 108 16.80 21.79 -7.88
C TRP A 108 17.08 20.28 -7.77
N LEU A 109 18.05 19.89 -6.94
CA LEU A 109 18.33 18.48 -6.67
C LEU A 109 17.17 17.82 -5.90
N GLY A 110 16.56 18.55 -4.95
CA GLY A 110 15.34 18.11 -4.28
C GLY A 110 14.17 17.92 -5.25
N LEU A 111 13.98 18.87 -6.17
CA LEU A 111 12.95 18.78 -7.21
C LEU A 111 13.15 17.55 -8.09
N PHE A 112 14.37 17.34 -8.58
CA PHE A 112 14.71 16.17 -9.39
C PHE A 112 14.42 14.85 -8.65
N ARG A 113 14.79 14.76 -7.37
CA ARG A 113 14.53 13.58 -6.54
C ARG A 113 13.03 13.31 -6.36
N ASN A 114 12.23 14.36 -6.14
CA ASN A 114 10.77 14.21 -6.06
C ASN A 114 10.18 13.81 -7.42
N LEU A 115 10.50 14.51 -8.51
CA LEU A 115 9.98 14.17 -9.84
C LEU A 115 10.27 12.72 -10.28
N THR A 116 11.38 12.15 -9.81
CA THR A 116 11.80 10.77 -10.08
C THR A 116 11.36 9.75 -9.02
N LEU A 117 10.66 10.17 -7.96
CA LEU A 117 10.30 9.32 -6.81
C LEU A 117 11.50 8.65 -6.10
N THR A 118 12.67 9.28 -6.16
CA THR A 118 13.91 8.76 -5.55
C THR A 118 14.27 9.41 -4.22
N GLN A 119 13.44 10.33 -3.73
CA GLN A 119 13.71 11.12 -2.52
C GLN A 119 13.94 10.28 -1.26
N ILE A 120 13.37 9.08 -1.16
CA ILE A 120 13.53 8.17 0.00
C ILE A 120 14.88 7.44 0.03
N TYR A 121 15.66 7.48 -1.05
CA TYR A 121 16.94 6.79 -1.18
C TYR A 121 18.14 7.72 -0.91
N THR A 122 17.94 8.81 -0.18
CA THR A 122 19.00 9.74 0.21
C THR A 122 19.29 9.68 1.70
N SER A 123 20.54 9.93 2.06
CA SER A 123 20.94 10.19 3.44
C SER A 123 20.32 11.50 3.94
N ASN A 124 19.90 11.52 5.21
CA ASN A 124 19.25 12.63 5.88
C ASN A 124 17.88 13.01 5.28
N TYR A 125 17.17 12.04 4.71
CA TYR A 125 15.82 12.26 4.19
C TYR A 125 14.88 12.81 5.27
N GLY A 126 14.83 12.15 6.43
CA GLY A 126 13.90 12.48 7.52
C GLY A 126 14.26 13.79 8.25
N TYR A 127 15.51 14.24 8.15
CA TYR A 127 16.01 15.39 8.89
C TYR A 127 16.22 16.65 8.05
N ARG A 128 16.61 16.52 6.79
CA ARG A 128 17.14 17.65 6.00
C ARG A 128 16.57 17.78 4.59
N TYR A 129 16.11 16.69 3.99
CA TYR A 129 15.67 16.70 2.59
C TYR A 129 14.16 16.50 2.39
N ILE A 130 13.39 16.39 3.49
CA ILE A 130 11.94 16.34 3.41
C ILE A 130 11.39 17.72 2.99
N HIS A 131 10.65 17.72 1.89
CA HIS A 131 9.98 18.94 1.43
C HIS A 131 8.73 19.16 2.29
N GLN A 132 8.62 20.35 2.91
CA GLN A 132 7.62 20.64 3.95
C GLN A 132 6.17 20.46 3.47
N GLY A 133 5.88 20.80 2.22
CA GLY A 133 4.55 20.59 1.60
C GLY A 133 4.26 19.16 1.13
N MET A 134 5.21 18.23 1.25
CA MET A 134 5.16 16.91 0.58
C MET A 134 5.60 15.77 1.49
N THR A 135 5.41 15.93 2.81
CA THR A 135 5.88 15.00 3.83
C THR A 135 5.32 13.58 3.71
N GLN A 136 4.25 13.35 2.93
CA GLN A 136 3.65 12.02 2.70
C GLN A 136 3.96 11.38 1.36
N ILE A 137 4.68 12.07 0.48
CA ILE A 137 4.96 11.55 -0.87
C ILE A 137 5.88 10.31 -0.82
N TRP A 138 6.55 10.06 0.31
CA TRP A 138 7.32 8.83 0.53
C TRP A 138 6.49 7.56 0.27
N SER A 139 5.19 7.54 0.62
CA SER A 139 4.37 6.35 0.43
C SER A 139 4.14 6.04 -1.05
N LEU A 140 4.07 7.09 -1.89
CA LEU A 140 3.97 6.95 -3.34
C LEU A 140 5.27 6.42 -3.96
N ALA A 141 6.43 6.83 -3.44
CA ALA A 141 7.72 6.29 -3.88
C ALA A 141 7.84 4.80 -3.55
N VAL A 142 7.41 4.39 -2.36
CA VAL A 142 7.32 2.98 -1.98
C VAL A 142 6.33 2.22 -2.87
N GLU A 143 5.17 2.80 -3.17
CA GLU A 143 4.19 2.19 -4.07
C GLU A 143 4.74 2.00 -5.49
N ALA A 144 5.47 2.99 -6.02
CA ALA A 144 6.15 2.86 -7.30
C ALA A 144 7.19 1.73 -7.29
N ALA A 145 7.95 1.58 -6.19
CA ALA A 145 8.87 0.46 -6.01
C ALA A 145 8.13 -0.89 -6.02
N PHE A 146 6.95 -0.98 -5.40
CA PHE A 146 6.11 -2.18 -5.47
C PHE A 146 5.61 -2.48 -6.89
N TYR A 147 5.31 -1.48 -7.71
CA TYR A 147 4.91 -1.72 -9.10
C TYR A 147 6.05 -2.32 -9.93
N VAL A 148 7.29 -1.92 -9.65
CA VAL A 148 8.47 -2.50 -10.29
C VAL A 148 8.74 -3.91 -9.74
N ALA A 149 8.61 -4.11 -8.42
CA ALA A 149 8.88 -5.39 -7.78
C ALA A 149 7.82 -6.46 -8.07
N LEU A 150 6.55 -6.08 -8.24
CA LEU A 150 5.43 -7.02 -8.37
C LEU A 150 5.60 -8.02 -9.53
N PRO A 151 5.93 -7.64 -10.77
CA PRO A 151 6.14 -8.61 -11.85
C PRO A 151 7.21 -9.65 -11.50
N PHE A 152 8.28 -9.23 -10.84
CA PHE A 152 9.35 -10.13 -10.38
C PHE A 152 8.84 -11.07 -9.27
N LEU A 153 8.13 -10.53 -8.27
CA LEU A 153 7.50 -11.34 -7.22
C LEU A 153 6.49 -12.34 -7.79
N ALA A 154 5.66 -11.92 -8.75
CA ALA A 154 4.69 -12.79 -9.40
C ALA A 154 5.37 -13.90 -10.18
N TRP A 155 6.44 -13.60 -10.92
CA TRP A 155 7.25 -14.62 -11.59
C TRP A 155 7.88 -15.60 -10.58
N LEU A 156 8.47 -15.10 -9.50
CA LEU A 156 9.09 -15.93 -8.46
C LEU A 156 8.06 -16.85 -7.78
N LEU A 157 6.92 -16.31 -7.38
CA LEU A 157 5.90 -17.03 -6.62
C LEU A 157 5.07 -17.98 -7.51
N VAL A 158 4.64 -17.53 -8.68
CA VAL A 158 3.75 -18.32 -9.56
C VAL A 158 4.55 -19.26 -10.46
N LYS A 159 5.60 -18.77 -11.12
CA LYS A 159 6.38 -19.59 -12.06
C LYS A 159 7.44 -20.44 -11.37
N LYS A 160 8.28 -19.85 -10.51
CA LYS A 160 9.37 -20.61 -9.86
C LYS A 160 8.88 -21.48 -8.71
N LEU A 161 8.20 -20.91 -7.72
CA LEU A 161 7.76 -21.65 -6.53
C LEU A 161 6.61 -22.63 -6.82
N CYS A 162 5.62 -22.20 -7.62
CA CYS A 162 4.46 -23.06 -7.95
C CYS A 162 4.61 -23.83 -9.26
N GLY A 163 5.75 -23.72 -9.96
CA GLY A 163 5.99 -24.41 -11.24
C GLY A 163 5.08 -23.94 -12.38
N GLY A 164 4.47 -22.75 -12.25
CA GLY A 164 3.48 -22.24 -13.20
C GLY A 164 2.09 -22.87 -13.09
N GLN A 165 1.85 -23.70 -12.07
CA GLN A 165 0.56 -24.34 -11.81
C GLN A 165 -0.15 -23.68 -10.63
N TRP A 166 -1.47 -23.85 -10.56
CA TRP A 166 -2.26 -23.44 -9.40
C TRP A 166 -1.96 -24.31 -8.18
N ARG A 167 -1.17 -23.78 -7.24
CA ARG A 167 -0.80 -24.46 -5.97
C ARG A 167 -1.00 -23.50 -4.79
N PRO A 168 -2.25 -23.23 -4.38
CA PRO A 168 -2.58 -22.17 -3.42
C PRO A 168 -1.87 -22.34 -2.07
N ALA A 169 -1.76 -23.57 -1.56
CA ALA A 169 -1.06 -23.82 -0.29
C ALA A 169 0.43 -23.42 -0.36
N ARG A 170 1.15 -23.79 -1.42
CA ARG A 170 2.56 -23.40 -1.60
C ARG A 170 2.71 -21.90 -1.80
N LEU A 171 1.78 -21.29 -2.54
CA LEU A 171 1.75 -19.85 -2.75
C LEU A 171 1.55 -19.10 -1.42
N LEU A 172 0.63 -19.54 -0.58
CA LEU A 172 0.39 -18.97 0.75
C LEU A 172 1.61 -19.13 1.66
N VAL A 173 2.28 -20.28 1.64
CA VAL A 173 3.53 -20.49 2.39
C VAL A 173 4.64 -19.55 1.89
N GLY A 174 4.79 -19.39 0.58
CA GLY A 174 5.76 -18.46 0.00
C GLY A 174 5.48 -17.01 0.36
N LEU A 175 4.20 -16.60 0.35
CA LEU A 175 3.76 -15.29 0.81
C LEU A 175 4.01 -15.10 2.31
N GLY A 176 3.75 -16.13 3.13
CA GLY A 176 4.08 -16.12 4.56
C GLY A 176 5.58 -15.89 4.81
N GLY A 177 6.44 -16.59 4.07
CA GLY A 177 7.89 -16.35 4.10
C GLY A 177 8.28 -14.94 3.67
N LEU A 178 7.64 -14.40 2.63
CA LEU A 178 7.88 -13.03 2.16
C LEU A 178 7.45 -11.97 3.18
N ALA A 179 6.40 -12.23 3.97
CA ALA A 179 5.97 -11.34 5.04
C ALA A 179 7.02 -11.18 6.15
N LEU A 180 7.88 -12.18 6.37
CA LEU A 180 8.97 -12.13 7.36
C LEU A 180 10.10 -11.16 6.97
N VAL A 181 10.18 -10.73 5.71
CA VAL A 181 11.19 -9.75 5.27
C VAL A 181 11.03 -8.43 6.01
N THR A 182 9.81 -7.99 6.31
CA THR A 182 9.58 -6.74 7.04
C THR A 182 10.18 -6.74 8.46
N PRO A 183 9.84 -7.68 9.36
CA PRO A 183 10.46 -7.72 10.68
C PRO A 183 11.98 -7.96 10.63
N LEU A 184 12.47 -8.74 9.67
CA LEU A 184 13.91 -8.94 9.47
C LEU A 184 14.61 -7.63 9.04
N TRP A 185 14.02 -6.90 8.10
CA TRP A 185 14.55 -5.60 7.65
C TRP A 185 14.54 -4.57 8.77
N MET A 186 13.45 -4.49 9.55
CA MET A 186 13.39 -3.61 10.71
C MET A 186 14.47 -3.98 11.73
N SER A 187 14.65 -5.26 12.03
CA SER A 187 15.70 -5.71 12.92
C SER A 187 17.08 -5.30 12.40
N LEU A 188 17.34 -5.48 11.10
CA LEU A 188 18.59 -5.12 10.45
C LEU A 188 18.87 -3.60 10.53
N VAL A 189 17.91 -2.77 10.13
CA VAL A 189 18.09 -1.31 10.08
C VAL A 189 18.24 -0.68 11.47
N TYR A 190 17.63 -1.25 12.50
CA TYR A 190 17.73 -0.75 13.88
C TYR A 190 18.98 -1.27 14.61
N THR A 191 19.56 -2.39 14.19
CA THR A 191 20.76 -2.97 14.84
C THR A 191 22.05 -2.59 14.13
N ILE A 192 22.02 -2.49 12.80
CA ILE A 192 23.18 -2.14 11.98
C ILE A 192 23.10 -0.65 11.68
N GLY A 193 23.81 0.18 12.46
CA GLY A 193 23.86 1.64 12.30
C GLY A 193 24.55 2.14 11.01
N ALA A 194 24.70 1.28 9.99
CA ALA A 194 25.31 1.61 8.70
C ALA A 194 24.30 2.05 7.64
N PHE A 195 22.99 1.91 7.91
CA PHE A 195 21.95 2.28 6.96
C PHE A 195 21.62 3.77 7.01
N PRO A 196 21.33 4.42 5.86
CA PRO A 196 20.74 5.76 5.84
C PRO A 196 19.43 5.81 6.63
N ASP A 197 19.10 6.96 7.20
CA ASP A 197 17.83 7.21 7.90
C ASP A 197 16.59 6.87 7.06
N GLY A 198 16.65 7.13 5.74
CA GLY A 198 15.59 6.78 4.78
C GLY A 198 15.35 5.27 4.62
N ALA A 199 16.28 4.39 5.05
CA ALA A 199 16.15 2.94 4.91
C ALA A 199 14.94 2.34 5.63
N LYS A 200 14.45 3.02 6.67
CA LYS A 200 13.21 2.68 7.37
C LYS A 200 11.97 2.84 6.51
N LEU A 201 12.06 3.62 5.42
CA LEU A 201 10.99 3.87 4.46
C LEU A 201 11.13 3.05 3.17
N TRP A 202 12.11 2.16 3.06
CA TRP A 202 12.30 1.38 1.84
C TRP A 202 11.29 0.24 1.71
N LEU A 203 11.16 -0.29 0.49
CA LEU A 203 10.23 -1.37 0.16
C LEU A 203 10.17 -2.52 1.19
N PRO A 204 11.30 -3.07 1.70
CA PRO A 204 11.26 -4.18 2.64
C PRO A 204 10.50 -3.87 3.94
N ALA A 205 10.52 -2.62 4.41
CA ALA A 205 9.82 -2.18 5.61
C ALA A 205 8.29 -2.27 5.51
N TYR A 206 7.75 -2.29 4.29
CA TYR A 206 6.31 -2.29 4.02
C TYR A 206 5.83 -3.54 3.28
N LEU A 207 6.74 -4.48 3.00
CA LEU A 207 6.44 -5.67 2.19
C LEU A 207 5.33 -6.53 2.81
N SER A 208 5.33 -6.72 4.13
CA SER A 208 4.27 -7.47 4.84
C SER A 208 2.87 -6.90 4.60
N TRP A 209 2.72 -5.57 4.55
CA TRP A 209 1.43 -4.91 4.29
C TRP A 209 0.95 -5.21 2.87
N PHE A 210 1.84 -5.10 1.89
CA PHE A 210 1.54 -5.45 0.51
C PHE A 210 1.19 -6.94 0.36
N VAL A 211 1.94 -7.81 1.04
CA VAL A 211 1.72 -9.25 1.07
C VAL A 211 0.36 -9.62 1.69
N GLY A 212 -0.10 -8.89 2.71
CA GLY A 212 -1.45 -9.08 3.26
C GLY A 212 -2.54 -8.99 2.17
N GLY A 213 -2.40 -8.02 1.27
CA GLY A 213 -3.24 -7.91 0.07
C GLY A 213 -3.10 -9.08 -0.91
N MET A 214 -1.86 -9.50 -1.16
CA MET A 214 -1.58 -10.65 -2.04
C MET A 214 -2.22 -11.93 -1.51
N ILE A 215 -2.16 -12.17 -0.20
CA ILE A 215 -2.82 -13.31 0.47
C ILE A 215 -4.33 -13.24 0.25
N LEU A 216 -4.95 -12.06 0.45
CA LEU A 216 -6.39 -11.89 0.18
C LEU A 216 -6.76 -12.21 -1.26
N SER A 217 -5.89 -11.92 -2.23
CA SER A 217 -6.17 -12.23 -3.64
C SER A 217 -6.19 -13.74 -3.90
N VAL A 218 -5.32 -14.50 -3.23
CA VAL A 218 -5.30 -15.97 -3.30
C VAL A 218 -6.55 -16.54 -2.63
N LEU A 219 -6.88 -16.05 -1.43
CA LEU A 219 -8.09 -16.47 -0.69
C LEU A 219 -9.37 -16.16 -1.47
N ALA A 220 -9.44 -15.02 -2.16
CA ALA A 220 -10.57 -14.64 -2.99
C ALA A 220 -10.75 -15.61 -4.19
N VAL A 221 -9.66 -16.04 -4.83
CA VAL A 221 -9.72 -17.03 -5.92
C VAL A 221 -10.06 -18.44 -5.39
N MET A 222 -9.65 -18.77 -4.17
CA MET A 222 -10.08 -20.00 -3.48
C MET A 222 -11.55 -19.98 -3.04
N GLY A 223 -12.26 -18.85 -3.19
CA GLY A 223 -13.67 -18.73 -2.79
C GLY A 223 -13.88 -18.57 -1.28
N VAL A 224 -12.84 -18.24 -0.51
CA VAL A 224 -12.94 -18.02 0.94
C VAL A 224 -13.73 -16.73 1.20
N ARG A 225 -14.74 -16.82 2.05
CA ARG A 225 -15.59 -15.68 2.44
C ARG A 225 -15.24 -15.22 3.84
N CYS A 226 -15.00 -13.91 3.97
CA CYS A 226 -14.81 -13.26 5.26
C CYS A 226 -16.04 -12.39 5.57
N TYR A 227 -16.61 -12.55 6.77
CA TYR A 227 -17.78 -11.79 7.21
C TYR A 227 -17.33 -10.49 7.88
N ALA A 228 -17.79 -9.34 7.40
CA ALA A 228 -17.44 -8.05 8.01
C ALA A 228 -17.90 -7.94 9.46
N LEU A 229 -18.97 -8.64 9.83
CA LEU A 229 -19.43 -8.74 11.21
C LEU A 229 -18.36 -9.29 12.16
N VAL A 230 -17.38 -10.04 11.64
CA VAL A 230 -16.23 -10.54 12.42
C VAL A 230 -14.99 -9.70 12.18
N THR A 231 -14.67 -9.40 10.92
CA THR A 231 -13.39 -8.75 10.59
C THR A 231 -13.36 -7.27 10.98
N VAL A 232 -14.49 -6.55 10.89
CA VAL A 232 -14.55 -5.12 11.24
C VAL A 232 -14.41 -4.91 12.74
N PRO A 233 -15.18 -5.58 13.63
CA PRO A 233 -14.98 -5.44 15.07
C PRO A 233 -13.56 -5.84 15.50
N LEU A 234 -13.00 -6.92 14.93
CA LEU A 234 -11.63 -7.33 15.24
C LEU A 234 -10.60 -6.27 14.81
N ALA A 235 -10.76 -5.67 13.63
CA ALA A 235 -9.92 -4.57 13.18
C ALA A 235 -10.04 -3.35 14.09
N VAL A 236 -11.25 -3.01 14.55
CA VAL A 236 -11.48 -1.92 15.50
C VAL A 236 -10.80 -2.21 16.84
N ILE A 237 -10.93 -3.42 17.39
CA ILE A 237 -10.26 -3.83 18.63
C ILE A 237 -8.74 -3.70 18.49
N CYS A 238 -8.17 -4.22 17.40
CA CYS A 238 -6.75 -4.09 17.11
C CYS A 238 -6.31 -2.61 16.99
N TYR A 239 -7.14 -1.77 16.38
CA TYR A 239 -6.88 -0.34 16.25
C TYR A 239 -6.93 0.40 17.59
N LEU A 240 -7.83 0.03 18.49
CA LEU A 240 -7.89 0.59 19.85
C LEU A 240 -6.65 0.17 20.66
N ILE A 241 -6.22 -1.09 20.54
CA ILE A 241 -5.03 -1.60 21.23
C ILE A 241 -3.75 -0.89 20.73
N VAL A 242 -3.57 -0.77 19.41
CA VAL A 242 -2.37 -0.11 18.84
C VAL A 242 -2.36 1.40 19.07
N SER A 243 -3.52 2.00 19.39
CA SER A 243 -3.65 3.41 19.80
C SER A 243 -3.28 3.66 21.26
N THR A 244 -2.73 2.66 21.96
CA THR A 244 -2.11 2.81 23.29
C THR A 244 -0.59 3.06 23.19
N ARG A 245 0.06 3.29 24.33
CA ARG A 245 1.53 3.49 24.41
C ARG A 245 2.35 2.27 23.96
N ILE A 246 1.74 1.10 23.80
CA ILE A 246 2.40 -0.14 23.36
C ILE A 246 3.04 0.02 21.97
N ALA A 247 2.44 0.81 21.07
CA ALA A 247 2.97 1.06 19.74
C ALA A 247 4.04 2.18 19.67
N GLY A 248 4.47 2.70 20.82
CA GLY A 248 5.44 3.80 20.91
C GLY A 248 4.90 5.14 20.44
N ASP A 249 5.80 6.02 20.02
CA ASP A 249 5.45 7.37 19.61
C ASP A 249 4.61 7.42 18.34
N PRO A 250 3.77 8.47 18.19
CA PRO A 250 2.97 8.69 16.99
C PRO A 250 3.85 9.25 15.86
N THR A 251 4.86 8.50 15.44
CA THR A 251 5.72 8.89 14.32
C THR A 251 5.76 7.77 13.29
N THR A 252 5.95 8.12 12.02
CA THR A 252 6.01 7.15 10.91
C THR A 252 7.14 6.13 11.10
N SER A 253 8.22 6.52 11.79
CA SER A 253 9.35 5.67 12.17
C SER A 253 9.61 5.79 13.68
N PRO A 254 9.12 4.86 14.51
CA PRO A 254 9.45 4.82 15.94
C PRO A 254 10.95 4.80 16.22
N TRP A 255 11.38 5.21 17.41
CA TRP A 255 12.80 5.17 17.79
C TRP A 255 13.25 3.79 18.25
N ALA A 256 12.34 2.98 18.81
CA ALA A 256 12.65 1.64 19.30
C ALA A 256 12.15 0.53 18.37
N LEU A 257 12.96 -0.52 18.22
CA LEU A 257 12.63 -1.70 17.41
C LEU A 257 11.32 -2.39 17.86
N PRO A 258 11.06 -2.64 19.16
CA PRO A 258 9.81 -3.28 19.58
C PRO A 258 8.55 -2.51 19.19
N GLN A 259 8.63 -1.17 19.22
CA GLN A 259 7.53 -0.29 18.84
C GLN A 259 7.29 -0.36 17.32
N ALA A 260 8.35 -0.33 16.52
CA ALA A 260 8.28 -0.47 15.06
C ALA A 260 7.67 -1.82 14.64
N LEU A 261 8.10 -2.92 15.27
CA LEU A 261 7.56 -4.25 15.02
C LEU A 261 6.09 -4.36 15.42
N THR A 262 5.75 -3.92 16.65
CA THR A 262 4.37 -3.91 17.14
C THR A 262 3.46 -3.15 16.18
N LYS A 263 3.84 -1.92 15.83
CA LYS A 263 3.08 -1.08 14.89
C LYS A 263 2.90 -1.78 13.55
N SER A 264 3.97 -2.34 12.98
CA SER A 264 3.92 -3.04 11.69
C SER A 264 2.98 -4.24 11.70
N ILE A 265 3.03 -5.06 12.76
CA ILE A 265 2.20 -6.25 12.94
C ILE A 265 0.72 -5.88 13.08
N PHE A 266 0.39 -4.94 13.97
CA PHE A 266 -0.99 -4.49 14.13
C PHE A 266 -1.52 -3.88 12.83
N TYR A 267 -0.70 -3.11 12.12
CA TYR A 267 -1.13 -2.43 10.90
C TYR A 267 -1.40 -3.39 9.75
N VAL A 268 -0.59 -4.44 9.56
CA VAL A 268 -0.91 -5.47 8.55
C VAL A 268 -2.20 -6.21 8.90
N VAL A 269 -2.41 -6.53 10.18
CA VAL A 269 -3.61 -7.24 10.64
C VAL A 269 -4.85 -6.38 10.41
N ILE A 270 -4.86 -5.14 10.91
CA ILE A 270 -5.97 -4.20 10.76
C ILE A 270 -6.29 -3.99 9.28
N ALA A 271 -5.28 -3.65 8.47
CA ALA A 271 -5.48 -3.36 7.05
C ALA A 271 -5.99 -4.59 6.29
N THR A 272 -5.45 -5.78 6.58
CA THR A 272 -5.92 -7.04 5.96
C THR A 272 -7.35 -7.35 6.37
N LEU A 273 -7.72 -7.21 7.64
CA LEU A 273 -9.09 -7.44 8.12
C LEU A 273 -10.11 -6.47 7.53
N LEU A 274 -9.74 -5.20 7.33
CA LEU A 274 -10.62 -4.20 6.72
C LEU A 274 -10.84 -4.44 5.22
N VAL A 275 -9.84 -5.00 4.52
CA VAL A 275 -9.94 -5.32 3.09
C VAL A 275 -10.52 -6.72 2.83
N ALA A 276 -10.38 -7.63 3.80
CA ALA A 276 -10.79 -9.03 3.71
C ALA A 276 -12.25 -9.27 3.31
N PRO A 277 -13.27 -8.59 3.89
CA PRO A 277 -14.66 -8.85 3.56
C PRO A 277 -15.01 -8.27 2.18
N PRO A 278 -15.21 -9.10 1.14
CA PRO A 278 -15.57 -8.62 -0.17
C PRO A 278 -17.09 -8.75 -0.30
N HIS A 279 -17.85 -7.78 0.23
CA HIS A 279 -19.26 -7.61 -0.19
C HIS A 279 -19.37 -6.76 -1.45
N TRP A 280 -18.31 -6.07 -1.82
CA TRP A 280 -18.31 -5.04 -2.86
C TRP A 280 -18.49 -5.59 -4.29
N VAL A 281 -18.55 -6.91 -4.48
CA VAL A 281 -18.60 -7.55 -5.82
C VAL A 281 -19.91 -8.30 -6.09
N THR A 282 -20.81 -8.44 -5.12
CA THR A 282 -22.06 -9.21 -5.31
C THR A 282 -23.32 -8.37 -5.54
N THR A 283 -23.24 -7.03 -5.51
CA THR A 283 -24.42 -6.16 -5.79
C THR A 283 -24.26 -5.19 -6.95
N VAL A 284 -23.09 -5.09 -7.59
CA VAL A 284 -22.93 -4.32 -8.84
C VAL A 284 -22.21 -5.19 -9.87
N GLY A 285 -22.98 -5.72 -10.81
CA GLY A 285 -22.55 -6.71 -11.80
C GLY A 285 -21.32 -6.28 -12.61
N MET A 286 -20.21 -6.99 -12.42
CA MET A 286 -19.05 -6.97 -13.32
C MET A 286 -19.18 -8.00 -14.47
N SER A 287 -20.39 -8.44 -14.79
CA SER A 287 -20.72 -9.15 -16.04
C SER A 287 -21.09 -8.19 -17.20
N GLY A 288 -21.24 -6.88 -16.93
CA GLY A 288 -21.71 -5.90 -17.94
C GLY A 288 -20.64 -5.03 -18.62
N PHE A 289 -19.41 -4.96 -18.12
CA PHE A 289 -18.46 -3.92 -18.56
C PHE A 289 -17.51 -4.32 -19.70
N TYR A 290 -17.58 -5.56 -20.21
CA TYR A 290 -16.78 -6.01 -21.36
C TYR A 290 -17.59 -6.20 -22.66
N ARG A 291 -18.89 -5.89 -22.66
CA ARG A 291 -19.69 -5.74 -23.89
C ARG A 291 -20.21 -4.31 -24.01
N ARG A 292 -19.37 -3.43 -24.56
CA ARG A 292 -19.75 -2.23 -25.33
C ARG A 292 -18.47 -1.48 -25.72
N GLY A 293 -17.81 -1.97 -26.77
CA GLY A 293 -17.06 -1.09 -27.65
C GLY A 293 -18.04 -0.42 -28.62
N PRO A 294 -17.94 0.89 -28.90
CA PRO A 294 -18.85 1.58 -29.79
C PRO A 294 -18.39 1.41 -31.24
N TRP A 295 -18.48 0.19 -31.77
CA TRP A 295 -18.35 -0.07 -33.20
C TRP A 295 -19.31 -1.20 -33.57
N CYS A 296 -20.56 -0.81 -33.87
CA CYS A 296 -21.47 -1.64 -34.65
C CYS A 296 -20.91 -1.75 -36.07
N GLY A 297 -20.66 -2.98 -36.52
CA GLY A 297 -20.31 -3.31 -37.89
C GLY A 297 -20.61 -4.77 -38.15
N TRP A 298 -21.87 -5.06 -38.45
CA TRP A 298 -22.34 -6.16 -39.30
C TRP A 298 -21.59 -7.50 -39.24
N VAL A 299 -22.13 -8.48 -38.51
CA VAL A 299 -22.42 -9.83 -39.03
C VAL A 299 -23.55 -10.44 -38.19
N ARG A 300 -24.72 -10.68 -38.81
CA ARG A 300 -25.77 -11.58 -38.28
C ARG A 300 -25.31 -13.02 -38.55
N PHE A 301 -25.29 -13.86 -37.52
CA PHE A 301 -25.39 -15.31 -37.69
C PHE A 301 -26.68 -15.78 -36.99
N PRO A 302 -27.60 -16.45 -37.70
CA PRO A 302 -28.81 -16.99 -37.09
C PRO A 302 -28.47 -18.24 -36.28
N THR A 303 -28.89 -18.24 -35.01
CA THR A 303 -28.99 -19.45 -34.19
C THR A 303 -30.32 -20.13 -34.48
N SER A 304 -30.30 -21.31 -35.09
CA SER A 304 -31.44 -22.23 -35.05
C SER A 304 -31.00 -23.69 -35.17
N CYS A 305 -31.48 -24.47 -34.20
CA CYS A 305 -31.77 -25.91 -34.22
C CYS A 305 -30.65 -26.88 -33.81
N PHE A 306 -30.72 -27.29 -32.53
CA PHE A 306 -30.40 -28.66 -32.10
C PHE A 306 -31.63 -29.56 -32.36
N SER A 307 -31.31 -30.78 -32.79
CA SER A 307 -32.06 -32.03 -33.03
C SER A 307 -33.40 -32.32 -32.35
N SER A 308 -34.26 -33.07 -33.06
CA SER A 308 -34.98 -34.23 -32.51
C SER A 308 -35.23 -35.29 -33.59
N THR A 309 -34.70 -36.49 -33.34
CA THR A 309 -35.31 -37.80 -33.65
C THR A 309 -35.47 -38.50 -32.32
#